data_AF-A0AAJ5W4L3-F1
#
_entry.id   AF-A0AAJ5W4L3-F1
#
_cell.length_a   1.000
_cell.length_b   1.000
_cell.length_c   1.000
_cell.angle_alpha   90.00
_cell.angle_beta   90.00
_cell.angle_gamma   90.00
#
_symmetry.space_group_name_H-M   'P 1'
#
loop_
_entity.id
_entity.type
_entity.pdbx_description
1 polymer ?
#
loop_
_entity_poly.entity_id
_entity_poly.type
_entity_poly.pdbx_seq_one_letter_code
_entity_poly.pdbx_strand_id
1 'polypeptide(L)'
;MKTQKKAWLSALASIVLMAVIGLFAFTSEKGNHKINQKGTTVYFEYSGTTYTEIAYRNPANWTYTTSPSDCPGEGHICVLQIDDSNLTGSGTMVDKLDQYFQSLSTNDVKAFVETPANIAYEKL
;
A
#
# COMPACT_ATOMS: atom_id res chain seq x y z
N MET A 1 -21.13 4.26 65.30
CA MET A 1 -21.46 5.66 65.70
C MET A 1 -20.19 6.28 66.27
N LYS A 2 -19.62 7.40 65.82
CA LYS A 2 -20.14 8.59 65.14
C LYS A 2 -19.14 9.06 64.07
N THR A 3 -19.59 9.14 62.82
CA THR A 3 -18.95 9.88 61.73
C THR A 3 -19.81 11.10 61.47
N GLN A 4 -19.31 12.30 61.75
CA GLN A 4 -19.80 13.57 61.17
C GLN A 4 -18.84 14.70 61.57
N LYS A 5 -18.12 15.28 60.61
CA LYS A 5 -17.84 16.72 60.60
C LYS A 5 -18.16 17.24 59.21
N LYS A 6 -19.15 18.12 59.20
CA LYS A 6 -19.69 18.89 58.07
C LYS A 6 -18.68 19.96 57.65
N ALA A 7 -18.59 20.25 56.35
CA ALA A 7 -18.28 21.54 55.73
C ALA A 7 -18.12 21.30 54.21
N TRP A 8 -19.12 21.55 53.35
CA TRP A 8 -19.63 22.84 52.85
C TRP A 8 -19.05 23.20 51.46
N LEU A 9 -19.98 23.26 50.50
CA LEU A 9 -20.13 24.22 49.40
C LEU A 9 -18.92 24.56 48.50
N SER A 10 -19.10 24.15 47.24
CA SER A 10 -19.09 25.04 46.06
C SER A 10 -17.82 25.81 45.71
N ALA A 11 -17.21 25.43 44.58
CA ALA A 11 -16.78 26.40 43.58
C ALA A 11 -16.63 25.72 42.21
N LEU A 12 -17.51 26.09 41.29
CA LEU A 12 -17.34 25.92 39.85
C LEU A 12 -16.14 26.75 39.41
N ALA A 13 -15.19 26.12 38.70
CA ALA A 13 -14.26 26.83 37.82
C ALA A 13 -14.15 26.02 36.53
N SER A 14 -15.05 26.31 35.61
CA SER A 14 -14.99 25.87 34.21
C SER A 14 -13.74 26.44 33.56
N ILE A 15 -12.73 25.61 33.33
CA ILE A 15 -11.60 25.94 32.46
C ILE A 15 -11.86 25.25 31.12
N VAL A 16 -12.52 25.98 30.22
CA VAL A 16 -12.47 25.70 28.79
C VAL A 16 -11.08 26.13 28.33
N LEU A 17 -10.16 25.18 28.17
CA LEU A 17 -8.97 25.40 27.36
C LEU A 17 -9.10 24.55 26.11
N MET A 18 -9.59 25.18 25.05
CA MET A 18 -9.48 24.67 23.69
C MET A 18 -7.99 24.57 23.35
N ALA A 19 -7.45 23.36 23.33
CA ALA A 19 -6.21 23.06 22.64
C ALA A 19 -6.55 22.69 21.19
N VAL A 20 -6.73 23.72 20.35
CA VAL A 20 -6.57 23.57 18.90
C VAL A 20 -5.07 23.53 18.64
N ILE A 21 -4.51 22.33 18.59
CA ILE A 21 -3.22 22.03 17.98
C ILE A 21 -3.58 21.05 16.87
N GLY A 22 -3.66 21.42 15.59
CA GLY A 22 -2.69 22.21 14.85
C GLY A 22 -1.68 21.25 14.25
N LEU A 23 -1.84 20.97 12.96
CA LEU A 23 -0.98 20.16 12.09
C LEU A 23 -1.00 18.64 12.30
N PHE A 24 -1.92 17.96 11.61
CA PHE A 24 -1.55 16.71 10.96
C PHE A 24 -0.56 17.05 9.84
N ALA A 25 0.71 17.22 10.20
CA ALA A 25 1.78 16.99 9.26
C ALA A 25 1.76 15.49 8.95
N PHE A 26 1.07 15.10 7.88
CA PHE A 26 1.41 13.87 7.18
C PHE A 26 2.81 14.07 6.60
N THR A 27 3.83 13.91 7.43
CA THR A 27 5.15 13.52 6.94
C THR A 27 4.97 12.09 6.45
N SER A 28 4.69 11.95 5.16
CA SER A 28 4.94 10.70 4.44
C SER A 28 6.45 10.50 4.39
N GLU A 29 7.05 10.17 5.52
CA GLU A 29 8.19 9.28 5.52
C GLU A 29 7.62 7.93 5.06
N LYS A 30 7.55 7.72 3.74
CA LYS A 30 7.55 6.37 3.17
C LYS A 30 8.94 5.80 3.52
N GLY A 31 9.06 5.41 4.79
CA GLY A 31 10.17 4.67 5.31
C GLY A 31 10.39 3.48 4.41
N ASN A 32 11.65 3.26 4.07
CA ASN A 32 12.15 2.04 3.44
C ASN A 32 11.55 0.83 4.16
N HIS A 33 10.41 0.34 3.67
CA HIS A 33 9.83 -0.90 4.15
C HIS A 33 10.61 -2.02 3.45
N LYS A 34 11.82 -2.28 3.96
CA LYS A 34 12.55 -3.52 3.67
C LYS A 34 11.78 -4.65 4.34
N ILE A 35 10.74 -5.12 3.65
CA ILE A 35 10.13 -6.42 3.92
C ILE A 35 11.21 -7.46 3.63
N ASN A 36 11.86 -7.91 4.70
CA ASN A 36 12.71 -9.08 4.69
C ASN A 36 11.81 -10.31 4.51
N GLN A 37 11.44 -10.62 3.28
CA GLN A 37 10.99 -11.97 2.91
C GLN A 37 12.08 -12.60 2.05
N LYS A 38 12.51 -13.80 2.44
CA LYS A 38 13.57 -14.60 1.81
C LYS A 38 13.11 -15.19 0.46
N GLY A 39 12.59 -14.35 -0.42
CA GLY A 39 12.26 -14.68 -1.80
C GLY A 39 13.05 -13.80 -2.76
N THR A 40 13.31 -14.30 -3.96
CA THR A 40 13.84 -13.45 -5.04
C THR A 40 12.70 -12.53 -5.47
N THR A 41 12.80 -11.24 -5.20
CA THR A 41 11.84 -10.25 -5.73
C THR A 41 12.03 -10.14 -7.24
N VAL A 42 10.93 -10.25 -7.98
CA VAL A 42 10.89 -10.00 -9.42
C VAL A 42 10.03 -8.77 -9.73
N TYR A 43 10.32 -8.13 -10.85
CA TYR A 43 9.69 -6.87 -11.23
C TYR A 43 8.95 -7.00 -12.56
N PHE A 44 7.82 -6.30 -12.64
CA PHE A 44 7.02 -6.19 -13.86
C PHE A 44 6.75 -4.71 -14.15
N GLU A 45 7.22 -4.24 -15.30
CA GLU A 45 6.93 -2.91 -15.82
C GLU A 45 5.56 -2.89 -16.48
N TYR A 46 4.74 -1.91 -16.08
CA TYR A 46 3.42 -1.67 -16.65
C TYR A 46 3.50 -0.68 -17.81
N SER A 47 3.10 -1.12 -19.01
CA SER A 47 3.10 -0.29 -20.23
C SER A 47 1.71 0.18 -20.65
N GLY A 48 0.66 -0.19 -19.89
CA GLY A 48 -0.71 0.22 -20.17
C GLY A 48 -0.94 1.72 -19.90
N THR A 49 -1.93 2.30 -20.58
CA THR A 49 -2.33 3.72 -20.41
C THR A 49 -3.55 3.91 -19.52
N THR A 50 -4.11 2.82 -19.00
CA THR A 50 -5.34 2.79 -18.19
C THR A 50 -5.13 1.98 -16.93
N TYR A 51 -5.64 2.44 -15.78
CA TYR A 51 -5.36 1.86 -14.46
C TYR A 51 -6.62 1.22 -13.86
N THR A 52 -7.10 0.16 -14.52
CA THR A 52 -8.34 -0.54 -14.15
C THR A 52 -8.06 -2.03 -13.90
N GLU A 53 -8.96 -2.72 -13.19
CA GLU A 53 -8.88 -4.18 -12.98
C GLU A 53 -8.64 -4.94 -14.29
N ILE A 54 -9.40 -4.61 -15.34
CA ILE A 54 -9.30 -5.25 -16.66
C ILE A 54 -7.92 -4.98 -17.28
N ALA A 55 -7.42 -3.76 -17.15
CA ALA A 55 -6.14 -3.36 -17.71
C ALA A 55 -4.95 -4.00 -16.97
N TYR A 56 -5.05 -4.21 -15.66
CA TYR A 56 -4.04 -4.94 -14.88
C TYR A 56 -4.08 -6.44 -15.14
N ARG A 57 -5.24 -7.03 -15.44
CA ARG A 57 -5.35 -8.44 -15.82
C ARG A 57 -4.85 -8.75 -17.23
N ASN A 58 -4.62 -7.73 -18.07
CA ASN A 58 -4.13 -7.96 -19.42
C ASN A 58 -2.61 -8.20 -19.38
N PRO A 59 -2.10 -9.43 -19.64
CA PRO A 59 -0.67 -9.72 -19.62
C PRO A 59 0.11 -8.91 -20.66
N ALA A 60 -0.53 -8.45 -21.75
CA ALA A 60 0.13 -7.62 -22.76
C ALA A 60 0.53 -6.21 -22.27
N ASN A 61 0.00 -5.79 -21.11
CA ASN A 61 0.39 -4.53 -20.47
C ASN A 61 1.59 -4.69 -19.51
N TRP A 62 2.14 -5.90 -19.37
CA TRP A 62 3.22 -6.20 -18.43
C TRP A 62 4.46 -6.72 -19.13
N THR A 63 5.62 -6.27 -18.67
CA THR A 63 6.92 -6.78 -19.12
C THR A 63 7.76 -7.17 -17.91
N TYR A 64 8.26 -8.40 -17.88
CA TYR A 64 9.20 -8.83 -16.85
C TYR A 64 10.55 -8.12 -17.00
N THR A 65 11.11 -7.65 -15.90
CA THR A 65 12.44 -7.02 -15.87
C THR A 65 13.21 -7.43 -14.60
N THR A 66 14.54 -7.56 -14.75
CA THR A 66 15.48 -7.72 -13.63
C THR A 66 16.17 -6.40 -13.26
N SER A 67 15.91 -5.35 -14.03
CA SER A 67 16.50 -4.01 -13.86
C SER A 67 15.41 -3.00 -14.12
N PRO A 68 14.45 -2.87 -13.17
CA PRO A 68 13.34 -1.95 -13.36
C PRO A 68 13.87 -0.53 -13.47
N SER A 69 13.37 0.19 -14.46
CA SER A 69 13.69 1.60 -14.65
C SER A 69 12.80 2.48 -13.77
N ASP A 70 13.38 3.55 -13.22
CA ASP A 70 12.58 4.59 -12.56
C ASP A 70 11.58 5.14 -13.58
N CYS A 71 10.31 5.02 -13.28
CA CYS A 71 9.28 5.77 -13.97
C CYS A 71 8.92 6.96 -13.06
N PRO A 72 9.21 8.21 -13.45
CA PRO A 72 8.87 9.33 -12.59
C PRO A 72 7.37 9.62 -12.63
N GLY A 73 6.70 9.44 -11.49
CA GLY A 73 5.60 10.29 -11.05
C GLY A 73 4.78 9.81 -9.80
N GLU A 74 3.59 10.36 -9.56
CA GLU A 74 2.92 10.51 -8.26
C GLU A 74 1.43 10.06 -8.24
N GLY A 75 1.08 8.85 -8.73
CA GLY A 75 -0.32 8.39 -8.58
C GLY A 75 -0.67 6.95 -8.94
N HIS A 76 0.04 6.29 -9.85
CA HIS A 76 -0.32 4.97 -10.39
C HIS A 76 0.86 4.01 -10.45
N ILE A 77 0.62 2.71 -10.33
CA ILE A 77 1.67 1.70 -10.45
C ILE A 77 2.33 1.74 -11.83
N CYS A 78 3.66 1.73 -11.87
CA CYS A 78 4.40 1.49 -13.10
C CYS A 78 5.40 0.36 -13.01
N VAL A 79 5.89 0.04 -11.81
CA VAL A 79 6.66 -1.18 -11.58
C VAL A 79 6.07 -1.93 -10.41
N LEU A 80 5.49 -3.09 -10.71
CA LEU A 80 5.01 -4.05 -9.73
C LEU A 80 6.19 -4.89 -9.25
N GLN A 81 6.30 -5.05 -7.94
CA GLN A 81 7.19 -6.04 -7.32
C GLN A 81 6.36 -7.17 -6.72
N ILE A 82 6.85 -8.40 -6.90
CA ILE A 82 6.23 -9.60 -6.35
C ILE A 82 7.30 -10.60 -5.93
N ASP A 83 7.03 -11.37 -4.90
CA ASP A 83 7.86 -12.52 -4.52
C ASP A 83 7.71 -13.64 -5.57
N ASP A 84 8.82 -14.11 -6.15
CA ASP A 84 8.83 -15.23 -7.10
C ASP A 84 8.21 -16.50 -6.51
N SER A 85 8.17 -16.66 -5.18
CA SER A 85 7.48 -17.78 -4.54
C SER A 85 5.96 -17.80 -4.80
N ASN A 86 5.36 -16.64 -5.09
CA ASN A 86 3.94 -16.54 -5.45
C ASN A 86 3.70 -16.89 -6.93
N LEU A 87 4.76 -16.88 -7.75
CA LEU A 87 4.72 -17.15 -9.20
C LEU A 87 4.95 -18.64 -9.48
N THR A 88 4.10 -19.50 -8.88
CA THR A 88 4.20 -20.97 -8.98
C THR A 88 3.74 -21.54 -10.33
N GLY A 89 3.27 -20.67 -11.23
CA GLY A 89 2.83 -21.05 -12.56
C GLY A 89 3.94 -21.61 -13.45
N SER A 90 3.56 -22.03 -14.65
CA SER A 90 4.50 -22.49 -15.70
C SER A 90 4.61 -21.48 -16.84
N GLY A 91 5.70 -21.54 -17.60
CA GLY A 91 5.93 -20.65 -18.76
C GLY A 91 6.86 -19.47 -18.45
N THR A 92 6.67 -18.37 -19.19
CA THR A 92 7.40 -17.12 -19.00
C THR A 92 7.00 -16.45 -17.68
N MET A 93 7.77 -15.47 -17.21
CA MET A 93 7.41 -14.73 -15.99
C MET A 93 6.08 -13.99 -16.12
N VAL A 94 5.72 -13.54 -17.34
CA VAL A 94 4.42 -12.91 -17.59
C VAL A 94 3.30 -13.95 -17.55
N ASP A 95 3.52 -15.16 -18.10
CA ASP A 95 2.52 -16.25 -17.99
C ASP A 95 2.27 -16.64 -16.52
N LYS A 96 3.32 -16.62 -15.70
CA LYS A 96 3.21 -16.87 -14.26
C LYS A 96 2.45 -15.76 -13.54
N LEU A 97 2.69 -14.50 -13.89
CA LEU A 97 1.95 -13.36 -13.35
C LEU A 97 0.46 -13.45 -13.70
N ASP A 98 0.14 -13.78 -14.96
CA ASP A 98 -1.24 -13.98 -15.41
C ASP A 98 -1.93 -15.11 -14.64
N GLN A 99 -1.27 -16.27 -14.49
CA GLN A 99 -1.76 -17.37 -13.66
C GLN A 99 -1.98 -16.95 -12.20
N TYR A 100 -1.06 -16.16 -11.63
CA TYR A 100 -1.22 -15.62 -10.29
C TYR A 100 -2.45 -14.70 -10.20
N PHE A 101 -2.64 -13.78 -11.14
CA PHE A 101 -3.82 -12.91 -11.20
C PHE A 101 -5.12 -13.68 -11.42
N GLN A 102 -5.11 -14.80 -12.14
CA GLN A 102 -6.26 -15.70 -12.28
C GLN A 102 -6.59 -16.42 -10.96
N SER A 103 -5.61 -16.63 -10.08
CA SER A 103 -5.84 -17.19 -8.74
C SER A 103 -6.46 -16.19 -7.76
N LEU A 104 -6.33 -14.88 -8.04
CA LEU A 104 -6.97 -13.80 -7.28
C LEU A 104 -8.42 -13.61 -7.72
N SER A 105 -9.32 -13.30 -6.77
CA SER A 105 -10.73 -13.08 -7.09
C SER A 105 -10.93 -11.78 -7.90
N THR A 106 -12.09 -11.64 -8.55
CA THR A 106 -12.41 -10.47 -9.36
C THR A 106 -12.43 -9.21 -8.48
N ASN A 107 -11.66 -8.18 -8.86
CA ASN A 107 -11.37 -6.93 -8.11
C ASN A 107 -10.18 -7.01 -7.13
N ASP A 108 -9.64 -8.19 -6.86
CA ASP A 108 -8.46 -8.32 -5.99
C ASP A 108 -7.16 -8.01 -6.72
N VAL A 109 -7.12 -8.09 -8.06
CA VAL A 109 -5.90 -7.78 -8.82
C VAL A 109 -5.57 -6.31 -8.71
N LYS A 110 -6.53 -5.41 -8.90
CA LYS A 110 -6.35 -3.97 -8.72
C LYS A 110 -5.95 -3.65 -7.29
N ALA A 111 -6.64 -4.24 -6.30
CA ALA A 111 -6.29 -4.04 -4.90
C ALA A 111 -4.86 -4.51 -4.60
N PHE A 112 -4.47 -5.67 -5.12
CA PHE A 112 -3.12 -6.21 -5.00
C PHE A 112 -2.08 -5.29 -5.67
N VAL A 113 -2.29 -4.93 -6.93
CA VAL A 113 -1.34 -4.10 -7.70
C VAL A 113 -1.18 -2.71 -7.09
N GLU A 114 -2.24 -2.13 -6.54
CA GLU A 114 -2.22 -0.81 -5.89
C GLU A 114 -1.89 -0.87 -4.39
N THR A 115 -1.63 -2.06 -3.83
CA THR A 115 -1.16 -2.19 -2.46
C THR A 115 0.26 -1.63 -2.36
N PRO A 116 0.56 -0.65 -1.48
CA PRO A 116 1.86 0.01 -1.42
C PRO A 116 3.08 -0.94 -1.28
N ALA A 117 2.89 -2.13 -0.70
CA ALA A 117 3.94 -3.12 -0.57
C ALA A 117 4.34 -3.81 -1.89
N ASN A 118 3.47 -3.75 -2.91
CA ASN A 118 3.69 -4.35 -4.23
C ASN A 118 4.14 -3.30 -5.26
N ILE A 119 4.21 -2.02 -4.87
CA ILE A 119 4.62 -0.91 -5.71
C ILE A 119 6.13 -0.69 -5.54
N ALA A 120 6.91 -0.93 -6.60
CA ALA A 120 8.32 -0.54 -6.64
C ALA A 120 8.48 0.91 -7.12
N TYR A 121 7.75 1.30 -8.17
CA TYR A 121 7.73 2.67 -8.71
C TYR A 121 6.31 3.10 -9.11
N GLU A 122 6.02 4.39 -8.94
CA GLU A 122 4.74 5.05 -9.27
C GLU A 122 4.93 6.05 -10.41
N LYS A 123 3.91 6.22 -11.29
CA LYS A 123 3.78 7.24 -12.34
C LYS A 123 2.76 8.30 -11.93
N LEU A 124 2.94 9.54 -12.36
CA LEU A 124 2.08 10.72 -12.13
C LEU A 124 0.77 10.58 -12.91
#